data_AF-A0A821KBL7-F1
#
_entry.id   AF-A0A821KBL7-F1
#
_cell.length_a   1.000
_cell.length_b   1.000
_cell.length_c   1.000
_cell.angle_alpha   90.00
_cell.angle_beta   90.00
_cell.angle_gamma   90.00
#
_symmetry.space_group_name_H-M   'P 1'
#
loop_
_entity.id
_entity.type
_entity.pdbx_description
1 polymer ?
#
loop_
_entity_poly.entity_id
_entity_poly.type
_entity_poly.pdbx_seq_one_letter_code
_entity_poly.pdbx_strand_id
1 'polypeptide(L)'
;NIRYPTFIVDGIQLSEGKWYFCIKTLLGGAAQIGWATNGFTPVPENSKGIGDDTFSWGYDGSRGTCYHNQGTNFCDETRWKAEDVCGCGIDINGKNTTIKYWLNGQFLGTAFSHSENTDIESTIKTNLLPNGLSTT
;
A
#
# COMPACT_ATOMS: atom_id res chain seq x y z
N ASN A 1 -10.78 -7.24 -22.93
CA ASN A 1 -10.72 -6.42 -21.70
C ASN A 1 -10.56 -7.31 -20.49
N ILE A 2 -9.37 -7.28 -19.88
CA ILE A 2 -9.15 -7.88 -18.56
C ILE A 2 -9.75 -6.89 -17.54
N ARG A 3 -10.57 -7.37 -16.61
CA ARG A 3 -11.11 -6.58 -15.49
C ARG A 3 -10.42 -7.03 -14.21
N TYR A 4 -9.99 -6.08 -13.39
CA TYR A 4 -9.44 -6.34 -12.07
C TYR A 4 -10.50 -5.97 -11.03
N PRO A 5 -11.24 -6.94 -10.44
CA PRO A 5 -12.18 -6.64 -9.38
C PRO A 5 -11.42 -6.12 -8.16
N THR A 6 -12.02 -5.17 -7.44
CA THR A 6 -11.52 -4.68 -6.15
C THR A 6 -12.44 -5.17 -5.05
N PHE A 7 -11.85 -5.72 -3.98
CA PHE A 7 -12.58 -6.15 -2.79
C PHE A 7 -12.19 -5.25 -1.64
N ILE A 8 -13.20 -4.77 -0.89
CA ILE A 8 -13.01 -3.89 0.27
C ILE A 8 -13.63 -4.58 1.47
N VAL A 9 -12.92 -4.55 2.60
CA VAL A 9 -13.51 -4.90 3.89
C VAL A 9 -14.29 -3.68 4.35
N ASP A 10 -15.60 -3.71 4.13
CA ASP A 10 -16.52 -2.63 4.49
C ASP A 10 -16.90 -2.69 5.98
N GLY A 11 -17.31 -1.56 6.54
CA GLY A 11 -17.77 -1.44 7.93
C GLY A 11 -16.67 -1.44 9.00
N ILE A 12 -15.40 -1.38 8.60
CA ILE A 12 -14.26 -1.27 9.51
C ILE A 12 -13.48 0.00 9.21
N GLN A 13 -13.38 0.89 10.19
CA GLN A 13 -12.57 2.09 10.14
C GLN A 13 -11.51 2.04 11.25
N LEU A 14 -10.24 2.20 10.86
CA LEU A 14 -9.12 2.24 11.79
C LEU A 14 -8.73 3.70 12.05
N SER A 15 -8.64 4.10 13.31
CA SER A 15 -8.26 5.47 13.70
C SER A 15 -6.92 5.55 14.44
N GLU A 16 -6.50 4.48 15.11
CA GLU A 16 -5.26 4.38 15.87
C GLU A 16 -4.84 2.91 16.06
N GLY A 17 -3.60 2.69 16.48
CA GLY A 17 -3.08 1.38 16.85
C GLY A 17 -2.40 0.64 15.70
N LYS A 18 -2.10 -0.64 15.94
CA LYS A 18 -1.38 -1.52 15.01
C LYS A 18 -2.32 -2.61 14.51
N TRP A 19 -2.47 -2.70 13.20
CA TRP A 19 -3.38 -3.62 12.54
C TRP A 19 -2.67 -4.38 11.45
N TYR A 20 -3.14 -5.60 11.18
CA TYR A 20 -2.50 -6.51 10.25
C TYR A 20 -3.53 -7.47 9.68
N PHE A 21 -3.46 -7.71 8.37
CA PHE A 21 -4.20 -8.79 7.72
C PHE A 21 -3.27 -9.54 6.77
N CYS A 22 -3.68 -10.77 6.42
CA CYS A 22 -3.02 -11.57 5.41
C CYS A 22 -4.00 -11.89 4.29
N ILE A 23 -3.48 -12.01 3.08
CA ILE A 23 -4.14 -12.73 1.99
C ILE A 23 -3.32 -13.94 1.60
N LYS A 24 -4.01 -15.00 1.17
CA LYS A 24 -3.37 -16.14 0.53
C LYS A 24 -3.65 -16.08 -0.97
N THR A 25 -2.60 -16.10 -1.78
CA THR A 25 -2.73 -16.12 -3.24
C THR A 25 -3.10 -17.53 -3.67
N LEU A 26 -4.28 -17.74 -4.26
CA LEU A 26 -4.63 -19.05 -4.83
C LEU A 26 -3.86 -19.33 -6.12
N LEU A 27 -3.53 -18.26 -6.83
CA LEU A 27 -2.72 -18.26 -8.05
C LEU A 27 -1.69 -17.14 -7.91
N GLY A 28 -0.53 -17.30 -8.57
CA GLY A 28 0.35 -16.16 -8.82
C GLY A 28 -0.28 -15.17 -9.80
N GLY A 29 0.38 -14.04 -10.01
CA GLY A 29 -0.02 -13.04 -11.01
C GLY A 29 -0.44 -11.71 -10.41
N ALA A 30 -0.86 -10.79 -11.28
CA ALA A 30 -1.09 -9.39 -10.91
C ALA A 30 -2.30 -9.23 -9.99
N ALA A 31 -2.03 -8.73 -8.79
CA ALA A 31 -3.02 -8.22 -7.85
C ALA A 31 -2.34 -7.17 -6.96
N GLN A 32 -3.12 -6.23 -6.43
CA GLN A 32 -2.63 -5.22 -5.49
C GLN A 32 -3.37 -5.40 -4.16
N ILE A 33 -2.64 -5.25 -3.05
CA ILE A 33 -3.21 -5.29 -1.70
C ILE A 33 -2.72 -4.09 -0.89
N GLY A 34 -3.48 -3.68 0.12
CA GLY A 34 -3.04 -2.61 1.00
C GLY A 34 -4.16 -1.93 1.77
N TRP A 35 -4.00 -0.64 2.02
CA TRP A 35 -4.90 0.17 2.85
C TRP A 35 -5.47 1.35 2.07
N ALA A 36 -6.65 1.81 2.49
CA ALA A 36 -7.35 2.92 1.88
C ALA A 36 -8.06 3.77 2.94
N THR A 37 -8.25 5.05 2.63
CA THR A 37 -9.12 5.96 3.39
C THR A 37 -10.53 5.98 2.78
N ASN A 38 -11.48 6.61 3.46
CA ASN A 38 -12.87 6.76 2.99
C ASN A 38 -13.00 7.51 1.65
N GLY A 39 -11.95 8.18 1.16
CA GLY A 39 -11.94 8.81 -0.15
C GLY A 39 -11.71 7.86 -1.32
N PHE A 40 -11.26 6.62 -1.05
CA PHE A 40 -11.02 5.61 -2.07
C PHE A 40 -12.34 5.13 -2.67
N THR A 41 -12.43 5.15 -4.00
CA THR A 41 -13.57 4.59 -4.73
C THR A 41 -13.05 3.64 -5.79
N PRO A 42 -13.34 2.33 -5.72
CA PRO A 42 -12.87 1.39 -6.73
C PRO A 42 -13.54 1.70 -8.08
N VAL A 43 -12.76 1.76 -9.15
CA VAL A 43 -13.28 1.97 -10.52
C VAL A 43 -12.88 0.79 -11.41
N PRO A 44 -13.66 -0.31 -11.39
CA PRO A 44 -13.32 -1.55 -12.11
C PRO A 44 -13.20 -1.37 -13.63
N GLU A 45 -13.89 -0.38 -14.19
CA GLU A 45 -13.96 -0.13 -15.64
C GLU A 45 -12.67 0.46 -16.21
N ASN A 46 -11.90 1.18 -15.39
CA ASN A 46 -10.66 1.85 -15.81
C ASN A 46 -9.40 1.16 -15.28
N SER A 47 -9.53 -0.04 -14.70
CA SER A 47 -8.41 -0.79 -14.08
C SER A 47 -7.68 0.00 -12.99
N LYS A 48 -8.36 0.94 -12.33
CA LYS A 48 -7.80 1.68 -11.19
C LYS A 48 -8.05 0.88 -9.92
N GLY A 49 -6.98 0.30 -9.41
CA GLY A 49 -6.96 -0.49 -8.18
C GLY A 49 -6.48 0.33 -6.99
N ILE A 50 -6.19 -0.41 -5.91
CA ILE A 50 -5.62 0.17 -4.70
C ILE A 50 -4.19 0.67 -4.96
N GLY A 51 -3.91 1.92 -4.58
CA GLY A 51 -2.62 2.59 -4.83
C GLY A 51 -2.59 3.46 -6.09
N ASP A 52 -3.60 3.38 -6.96
CA ASP A 52 -3.63 4.21 -8.19
C ASP A 52 -4.16 5.64 -7.94
N ASP A 53 -4.54 5.98 -6.70
CA ASP A 53 -5.06 7.29 -6.31
C ASP A 53 -4.42 7.85 -5.02
N THR A 54 -4.84 9.05 -4.64
CA THR A 54 -4.36 9.76 -3.45
C THR A 54 -4.91 9.21 -2.13
N PHE A 55 -5.90 8.32 -2.17
CA PHE A 55 -6.64 7.86 -1.01
C PHE A 55 -6.27 6.43 -0.61
N SER A 56 -5.35 5.80 -1.32
CA SER A 56 -4.99 4.40 -1.13
C SER A 56 -3.50 4.13 -1.36
N TRP A 57 -3.03 3.05 -0.76
CA TRP A 57 -1.65 2.57 -0.84
C TRP A 57 -1.68 1.07 -1.10
N GLY A 58 -1.06 0.65 -2.21
CA GLY A 58 -1.08 -0.73 -2.68
C GLY A 58 0.31 -1.32 -2.83
N TYR A 59 0.41 -2.64 -2.73
CA TYR A 59 1.57 -3.45 -3.11
C TYR A 59 1.13 -4.54 -4.07
N ASP A 60 1.83 -4.64 -5.20
CA ASP A 60 1.70 -5.72 -6.17
C ASP A 60 2.84 -6.73 -5.99
N GLY A 61 2.53 -7.88 -5.40
CA GLY A 61 3.53 -8.92 -5.15
C GLY A 61 4.01 -9.65 -6.40
N SER A 62 3.32 -9.55 -7.54
CA SER A 62 3.82 -10.10 -8.82
C SER A 62 4.83 -9.20 -9.49
N ARG A 63 4.82 -7.91 -9.13
CA ARG A 63 5.75 -6.89 -9.62
C ARG A 63 6.76 -6.46 -8.57
N GLY A 64 6.59 -6.89 -7.30
CA GLY A 64 7.36 -6.41 -6.17
C GLY A 64 7.33 -4.89 -6.03
N THR A 65 6.21 -4.27 -6.40
CA THR A 65 6.10 -2.81 -6.59
C THR A 65 4.98 -2.25 -5.70
N CYS A 66 5.27 -1.15 -5.02
CA CYS A 66 4.32 -0.37 -4.23
C CYS A 66 3.77 0.80 -5.06
N TYR A 67 2.47 1.07 -4.91
CA TYR A 67 1.70 2.06 -5.67
C TYR A 67 1.03 3.05 -4.72
N HIS A 68 1.15 4.34 -5.03
CA HIS A 68 0.41 5.41 -4.38
C HIS A 68 0.32 6.64 -5.29
N ASN A 69 -0.86 7.23 -5.45
CA ASN A 69 -1.07 8.46 -6.23
C ASN A 69 -0.41 8.43 -7.62
N GLN A 70 -0.62 7.34 -8.36
CA GLN A 70 -0.01 7.09 -9.69
C GLN A 70 1.53 6.95 -9.67
N GLY A 71 2.19 7.10 -8.53
CA GLY A 71 3.60 6.83 -8.31
C GLY A 71 3.85 5.37 -7.99
N THR A 72 5.06 4.90 -8.30
CA THR A 72 5.49 3.51 -8.07
C THR A 72 6.85 3.46 -7.43
N ASN A 73 7.07 2.51 -6.53
CA ASN A 73 8.39 2.24 -5.95
C ASN A 73 8.65 0.75 -5.87
N PHE A 74 9.88 0.37 -6.12
CA PHE A 74 10.31 -1.00 -5.91
C PHE A 74 10.31 -1.30 -4.41
N CYS A 75 9.65 -2.38 -4.02
CA CYS A 75 9.56 -2.80 -2.63
C CYS A 75 10.40 -4.03 -2.35
N ASP A 76 10.36 -5.03 -3.24
CA ASP A 76 11.08 -6.29 -3.05
C ASP A 76 11.34 -7.00 -4.38
N GLU A 77 12.38 -7.83 -4.45
CA GLU A 77 12.73 -8.63 -5.63
C GLU A 77 11.95 -9.95 -5.73
N THR A 78 11.50 -10.49 -4.61
CA THR A 78 10.73 -11.73 -4.55
C THR A 78 9.35 -11.50 -5.14
N ARG A 79 8.95 -12.36 -6.08
CA ARG A 79 7.60 -12.37 -6.62
C ARG A 79 6.78 -13.40 -5.90
N TRP A 80 5.56 -13.02 -5.50
CA TRP A 80 4.64 -13.99 -4.95
C TRP A 80 4.30 -15.06 -6.00
N LYS A 81 3.99 -16.25 -5.53
CA LYS A 81 3.51 -17.37 -6.35
C LYS A 81 2.19 -17.89 -5.79
N ALA A 82 1.64 -18.89 -6.45
CA ALA A 82 0.51 -19.63 -5.93
C ALA A 82 0.83 -20.17 -4.52
N GLU A 83 -0.16 -20.10 -3.65
CA GLU A 83 -0.16 -20.52 -2.25
C GLU A 83 0.68 -19.67 -1.27
N ASP A 84 1.32 -18.59 -1.73
CA ASP A 84 2.01 -17.66 -0.84
C ASP A 84 1.02 -16.88 0.04
N VAL A 85 1.51 -16.47 1.21
CA VAL A 85 0.77 -15.62 2.13
C VAL A 85 1.43 -14.24 2.16
N CYS A 86 0.70 -13.22 1.71
CA CYS A 86 1.15 -11.85 1.77
C CYS A 86 0.49 -11.13 2.96
N GLY A 87 1.33 -10.61 3.84
CA GLY A 87 0.96 -9.84 5.01
C GLY A 87 0.99 -8.34 4.74
N CYS A 88 -0.01 -7.62 5.22
CA CYS A 88 -0.08 -6.18 5.14
C CYS A 88 -0.38 -5.61 6.54
N GLY A 89 0.56 -4.83 7.06
CA GLY A 89 0.44 -4.20 8.38
C GLY A 89 0.39 -2.69 8.28
N ILE A 90 -0.33 -2.07 9.21
CA ILE A 90 -0.38 -0.62 9.40
C ILE A 90 -0.18 -0.28 10.89
N ASP A 91 0.60 0.75 11.16
CA ASP A 91 0.78 1.34 12.49
C ASP A 91 0.31 2.80 12.40
N ILE A 92 -0.77 3.13 13.12
CA ILE A 92 -1.39 4.46 13.15
C ILE A 92 -1.18 5.05 14.55
N ASN A 93 -0.27 6.01 14.66
CA ASN A 93 0.05 6.69 15.90
C ASN A 93 -0.16 8.20 15.74
N GLY A 94 -1.41 8.62 15.87
CA GLY A 94 -1.83 10.00 15.62
C GLY A 94 -1.54 10.39 14.17
N LYS A 95 -0.53 11.23 13.98
CA LYS A 95 -0.10 11.73 12.67
C LYS A 95 1.04 10.92 12.05
N ASN A 96 1.57 9.95 12.79
CA ASN A 96 2.62 9.08 12.31
C ASN A 96 1.99 7.76 11.85
N THR A 97 2.04 7.47 10.56
CA THR A 97 1.47 6.25 9.99
C THR A 97 2.52 5.51 9.17
N THR A 98 2.66 4.20 9.38
CA THR A 98 3.54 3.36 8.54
C THR A 98 2.79 2.13 8.02
N ILE A 99 3.06 1.76 6.77
CA ILE A 99 2.54 0.54 6.13
C ILE A 99 3.72 -0.37 5.77
N LYS A 100 3.57 -1.65 6.09
CA LYS A 100 4.62 -2.67 6.04
C LYS A 100 4.08 -3.93 5.36
N TYR A 101 4.97 -4.65 4.67
CA TYR A 101 4.59 -5.89 3.98
C TYR A 101 5.47 -7.07 4.39
N TRP A 102 4.87 -8.25 4.28
CA TRP A 102 5.53 -9.54 4.51
C TRP A 102 5.14 -10.52 3.41
N LEU A 103 6.05 -11.43 3.06
CA LEU A 103 5.75 -12.59 2.20
C LEU A 103 6.18 -13.85 2.93
N ASN A 104 5.24 -14.76 3.19
CA ASN A 104 5.46 -16.00 3.95
C ASN A 104 6.16 -15.76 5.30
N GLY A 105 5.83 -14.65 5.97
CA GLY A 105 6.42 -14.25 7.24
C GLY A 105 7.76 -13.52 7.14
N GLN A 106 8.40 -13.49 5.96
CA GLN A 106 9.59 -12.67 5.73
C GLN A 106 9.19 -11.19 5.60
N PHE A 107 9.84 -10.32 6.38
CA PHE A 107 9.61 -8.88 6.31
C PHE A 107 10.22 -8.30 5.03
N LEU A 108 9.41 -7.61 4.23
CA LEU A 108 9.83 -6.97 2.98
C LEU A 108 10.24 -5.51 3.16
N GLY A 109 9.92 -4.91 4.32
CA GLY A 109 10.24 -3.52 4.62
C GLY A 109 9.02 -2.65 4.92
N THR A 110 9.32 -1.40 5.26
CA THR A 110 8.32 -0.33 5.40
C THR A 110 8.13 0.33 4.03
N ALA A 111 6.99 0.09 3.41
CA ALA A 111 6.67 0.59 2.07
C ALA A 111 6.24 2.05 2.06
N PHE A 112 5.50 2.47 3.09
CA PHE A 112 4.99 3.84 3.21
C PHE A 112 5.15 4.33 4.64
N SER A 113 5.56 5.60 4.78
CA SER A 113 5.67 6.28 6.06
C SER A 113 5.16 7.71 5.90
N HIS A 114 4.41 8.18 6.89
CA HIS A 114 3.99 9.56 7.03
C HIS A 114 4.26 10.03 8.46
N SER A 115 4.83 11.23 8.63
CA SER A 115 5.07 11.85 9.93
C SER A 115 5.05 13.37 9.80
N GLU A 116 4.40 14.08 10.72
CA GLU A 116 4.27 15.55 10.67
C GLU A 116 5.44 16.35 11.27
N ASN A 117 6.48 15.72 11.85
CA ASN A 117 7.66 16.42 12.40
C ASN A 117 8.62 16.95 11.30
N THR A 118 8.14 17.20 10.08
CA THR A 118 8.89 17.96 9.07
C THR A 118 8.55 19.42 9.29
N ASP A 119 9.51 20.17 9.83
CA ASP A 119 9.31 21.53 10.33
C ASP A 119 8.54 22.46 9.39
N ILE A 120 7.75 23.28 10.04
CA ILE A 120 6.87 24.33 9.56
C ILE A 120 7.71 25.36 8.78
N GLU A 121 7.61 25.41 7.45
CA GLU A 121 7.62 26.65 6.64
C GLU A 121 7.28 26.37 5.15
N SER A 122 6.37 27.17 4.61
CA SER A 122 6.02 27.35 3.19
C SER A 122 5.33 26.20 2.45
N THR A 123 4.01 26.35 2.30
CA THR A 123 3.18 25.99 1.14
C THR A 123 3.69 24.86 0.22
N ILE A 124 3.05 23.68 0.28
CA ILE A 124 2.47 22.95 -0.88
C ILE A 124 1.77 21.66 -0.41
N LYS A 125 0.69 21.32 -1.13
CA LYS A 125 -0.22 20.20 -0.92
C LYS A 125 0.44 18.85 -1.24
N THR A 126 0.00 17.82 -0.50
CA THR A 126 0.23 16.37 -0.67
C THR A 126 1.65 15.84 -0.39
N ASN A 127 1.94 15.55 0.88
CA ASN A 127 3.17 14.87 1.34
C ASN A 127 2.95 13.37 1.57
N LEU A 128 2.99 12.60 0.48
CA LEU A 128 3.25 11.16 0.56
C LEU A 128 4.43 10.88 -0.36
N LEU A 129 5.64 11.05 0.20
CA LEU A 129 6.86 10.60 -0.46
C LEU A 129 7.18 9.18 0.00
N PRO A 130 7.33 8.23 -0.93
CA PRO A 130 7.93 6.93 -0.66
C PRO A 130 9.45 7.11 -0.55
N ASN A 131 10.07 6.43 0.41
CA ASN A 131 11.51 6.49 0.64
C ASN A 131 12.29 6.25 -0.66
N GLY A 132 12.92 7.31 -1.19
CA GLY A 132 13.91 7.27 -2.25
C GLY A 132 15.15 8.03 -1.79
N LEU A 133 16.30 7.37 -1.86
CA LEU A 133 17.60 7.80 -1.35
C LEU A 133 18.02 9.22 -1.78
N SER A 134 18.66 9.91 -0.84
CA SER A 134 19.54 11.05 -1.10
C SER A 134 20.74 10.60 -1.95
N THR A 135 20.96 11.26 -3.09
CA THR A 135 22.30 11.42 -3.65
C THR A 135 22.43 12.77 -4.37
N THR A 136 23.32 13.58 -3.80
CA THR A 136 24.04 14.79 -4.27
C THR A 136 23.26 15.95 -4.85
#